data_AF-A0A6B8MFK1-F1
#
_entry.id   AF-A0A6B8MFK1-F1
#
_cell.length_a   1.000
_cell.length_b   1.000
_cell.length_c   1.000
_cell.angle_alpha   90.00
_cell.angle_beta   90.00
_cell.angle_gamma   90.00
#
_symmetry.space_group_name_H-M   'P 1'
#
loop_
_entity.id
_entity.type
_entity.pdbx_description
1 polymer ?
#
loop_
_entity_poly.entity_id
_entity_poly.type
_entity_poly.pdbx_seq_one_letter_code
_entity_poly.pdbx_strand_id
1 'polypeptide(L)'
;MLFFGPSARAQISIKPEALTHYSYCVSAAKDRNAVFLLDRGTMYRCGDDIAVSYFNYLGRQKVPEKRVVETEGVFIYRMIAGVGKCWNKIEDAYGNPTSTYGCDIYIEL
;
A
#
# COMPACT_ATOMS: atom_id res chain seq x y z
N MET A 1 -16.31 37.28 -6.70
CA MET A 1 -16.76 36.18 -5.82
C MET A 1 -15.82 35.01 -6.01
N LEU A 2 -15.01 34.70 -5.01
CA LEU A 2 -14.14 33.51 -5.01
C LEU A 2 -14.88 32.39 -4.28
N PHE A 3 -15.28 31.35 -5.02
CA PHE A 3 -15.84 30.14 -4.45
C PHE A 3 -14.68 29.29 -3.88
N PHE A 4 -14.50 29.34 -2.55
CA PHE A 4 -13.74 28.31 -1.84
C PHE A 4 -14.67 27.10 -1.68
N GLY A 5 -14.59 26.15 -2.62
CA GLY A 5 -15.22 24.84 -2.46
C GLY A 5 -14.58 24.11 -1.26
N PRO A 6 -15.36 23.36 -0.47
CA PRO A 6 -14.80 22.60 0.64
C PRO A 6 -13.81 21.58 0.06
N SER A 7 -12.56 21.59 0.56
CA SER A 7 -11.61 20.52 0.33
C SER A 7 -12.27 19.23 0.81
N ALA A 8 -12.68 18.39 -0.14
CA ALA A 8 -13.18 17.06 0.15
C ALA A 8 -12.03 16.28 0.78
N ARG A 9 -11.96 16.25 2.11
CA ARG A 9 -11.08 15.31 2.82
C ARG A 9 -11.52 13.93 2.35
N ALA A 10 -10.68 13.26 1.58
CA ALA A 10 -10.89 11.87 1.21
C ALA A 10 -11.14 11.10 2.50
N GLN A 11 -12.40 10.74 2.77
CA GLN A 11 -12.71 9.87 3.89
C GLN A 11 -12.14 8.51 3.51
N ILE A 12 -10.97 8.22 4.07
CA ILE A 12 -10.31 6.93 3.93
C ILE A 12 -11.26 5.87 4.51
N SER A 13 -12.06 5.25 3.62
CA SER A 13 -13.05 4.25 3.97
C SER A 13 -12.35 2.90 4.03
N ILE A 14 -11.76 2.61 5.18
CA ILE A 14 -11.15 1.32 5.46
C ILE A 14 -12.17 0.49 6.22
N LYS A 15 -12.44 -0.73 5.72
CA LYS A 15 -13.29 -1.69 6.43
C LYS A 15 -12.71 -1.94 7.83
N PRO A 16 -13.54 -2.08 8.88
CA PRO A 16 -13.05 -2.25 10.24
C PRO A 16 -12.00 -3.36 10.40
N GLU A 17 -12.15 -4.46 9.66
CA GLU A 17 -11.25 -5.62 9.71
C GLU A 17 -9.88 -5.34 9.06
N ALA A 18 -9.79 -4.33 8.18
CA ALA A 18 -8.55 -3.89 7.55
C ALA A 18 -7.83 -2.79 8.35
N LEU A 19 -8.50 -2.16 9.33
CA LEU A 19 -7.93 -1.05 10.11
C LEU A 19 -6.67 -1.44 10.88
N THR A 20 -6.62 -2.65 11.44
CA THR A 20 -5.44 -3.15 12.16
C THR A 20 -4.23 -3.30 11.24
N HIS A 21 -4.43 -3.87 10.05
CA HIS A 21 -3.34 -4.02 9.09
C HIS A 21 -2.85 -2.67 8.56
N TYR A 22 -3.78 -1.76 8.28
CA TYR A 22 -3.49 -0.40 7.90
C TYR A 22 -2.69 0.33 8.99
N SER A 23 -3.15 0.31 10.24
CA SER A 23 -2.52 1.03 11.33
C SER A 23 -1.11 0.51 11.61
N TYR A 24 -0.91 -0.81 11.57
CA TYR A 24 0.41 -1.42 11.73
C TYR A 24 1.36 -1.01 10.61
N CYS A 25 0.89 -0.96 9.36
CA CYS A 25 1.70 -0.52 8.24
C CYS A 25 2.12 0.95 8.39
N VAL A 26 1.18 1.84 8.71
CA VAL A 26 1.46 3.27 8.92
C VAL A 26 2.41 3.49 10.10
N SER A 27 2.20 2.81 11.23
CA SER A 27 3.07 2.92 12.40
C SER A 27 4.49 2.42 12.09
N ALA A 28 4.62 1.24 11.48
CA ALA A 28 5.93 0.71 11.11
C ALA A 28 6.67 1.57 10.08
N ALA A 29 5.93 2.18 9.15
CA ALA A 29 6.50 3.13 8.21
C ALA A 29 7.09 4.36 8.94
N LYS A 30 6.37 4.90 9.93
CA LYS A 30 6.86 6.00 10.76
C LYS A 30 8.08 5.60 11.59
N ASP A 31 8.02 4.47 12.29
CA ASP A 31 9.10 3.99 13.16
C ASP A 31 10.40 3.71 12.39
N ARG A 32 10.29 3.29 11.13
CA ARG A 32 11.42 2.95 10.26
C ARG A 32 11.82 4.09 9.31
N ASN A 33 11.26 5.29 9.46
CA ASN A 33 11.46 6.43 8.57
C ASN A 33 11.18 6.13 7.08
N ALA A 34 10.25 5.22 6.80
CA ALA A 34 9.78 4.88 5.46
C ALA A 34 8.52 5.69 5.09
N VAL A 35 8.58 6.99 5.34
CA VAL A 35 7.52 7.97 5.05
C VAL A 35 8.02 8.93 3.99
N PHE A 36 7.25 9.09 2.92
CA PHE A 36 7.63 9.87 1.75
C PHE A 36 6.60 10.96 1.51
N LEU A 37 7.06 12.20 1.43
CA LEU A 37 6.22 13.33 1.04
C LEU A 37 6.13 13.37 -0.48
N LEU A 38 4.90 13.37 -1.00
CA LEU A 38 4.59 13.47 -2.42
C LEU A 38 3.87 14.81 -2.68
N ASP A 39 3.87 15.28 -3.92
CA ASP A 39 3.22 16.54 -4.30
C ASP A 39 1.74 16.64 -3.91
N ARG A 40 1.05 15.50 -3.76
CA ARG A 40 -0.39 15.41 -3.47
C ARG A 40 -0.72 14.65 -2.19
N GLY A 41 0.26 14.34 -1.35
CA GLY A 41 0.00 13.59 -0.12
C GLY A 41 1.23 12.96 0.50
N THR A 42 1.00 12.00 1.39
CA THR A 42 2.07 11.25 2.07
C THR A 42 1.93 9.78 1.74
N MET A 43 3.04 9.14 1.34
CA MET A 43 3.13 7.69 1.17
C MET A 43 3.82 7.08 2.38
N TYR A 44 3.18 6.09 2.98
CA TYR A 44 3.71 5.26 4.06
C TYR A 44 4.03 3.89 3.49
N ARG A 45 5.28 3.46 3.61
CA ARG A 45 5.73 2.16 3.13
C ARG A 45 6.07 1.25 4.30
N CYS A 46 5.43 0.09 4.37
CA CYS A 46 5.82 -1.00 5.26
C CYS A 46 6.30 -2.21 4.46
N GLY A 47 7.10 -3.06 5.09
CA GLY A 47 7.61 -4.31 4.52
C GLY A 47 7.47 -5.49 5.50
N ASP A 48 8.20 -6.56 5.20
CA ASP A 48 8.31 -7.76 6.04
C ASP A 48 6.95 -8.37 6.44
N ASP A 49 6.88 -8.96 7.62
CA ASP A 49 5.71 -9.67 8.16
C ASP A 49 4.44 -8.82 8.20
N ILE A 50 4.58 -7.50 8.35
CA ILE A 50 3.44 -6.58 8.34
C ILE A 50 2.81 -6.55 6.95
N ALA A 51 3.64 -6.40 5.90
CA ALA A 51 3.18 -6.42 4.53
C ALA A 51 2.67 -7.82 4.12
N VAL A 52 3.35 -8.90 4.55
CA VAL A 52 2.89 -10.28 4.33
C VAL A 52 1.48 -10.48 4.92
N SER A 53 1.28 -10.05 6.16
CA SER A 53 0.01 -10.18 6.88
C SER A 53 -1.11 -9.43 6.16
N TYR A 54 -0.87 -8.19 5.75
CA TYR A 54 -1.87 -7.38 5.05
C TYR A 54 -2.17 -7.92 3.65
N PHE A 55 -1.14 -8.27 2.87
CA PHE A 55 -1.30 -8.88 1.55
C PHE A 55 -2.17 -10.15 1.65
N ASN A 56 -1.88 -11.03 2.61
CA ASN A 56 -2.64 -12.26 2.82
C ASN A 56 -4.08 -12.00 3.29
N TYR A 57 -4.30 -11.00 4.15
CA TYR A 57 -5.65 -10.56 4.50
C TYR A 57 -6.45 -10.18 3.25
N LEU A 58 -5.89 -9.37 2.35
CA LEU A 58 -6.56 -8.97 1.11
C LEU A 58 -6.92 -10.19 0.23
N GLY A 59 -6.07 -11.22 0.23
CA GLY A 59 -6.36 -12.49 -0.46
C GLY A 59 -7.52 -13.25 0.13
N ARG A 60 -7.60 -13.33 1.47
CA ARG A 60 -8.76 -13.93 2.15
C ARG A 60 -10.04 -13.16 1.87
N GLN A 61 -9.95 -11.86 1.64
CA GLN A 61 -11.05 -11.00 1.18
C GLN A 61 -11.33 -11.09 -0.32
N LYS A 62 -10.64 -11.98 -1.05
CA LYS A 62 -10.78 -12.20 -2.50
C LYS A 62 -10.52 -10.95 -3.33
N VAL A 63 -9.65 -10.06 -2.84
CA VAL A 63 -9.19 -8.91 -3.63
C VAL A 63 -8.41 -9.44 -4.84
N PRO A 64 -8.75 -9.02 -6.07
CA PRO A 64 -8.08 -9.50 -7.28
C PRO A 64 -6.58 -9.21 -7.25
N GLU A 65 -5.84 -10.15 -7.81
CA GLU A 65 -4.42 -10.00 -8.05
C GLU A 65 -4.16 -9.38 -9.42
N LYS A 66 -3.17 -8.50 -9.49
CA LYS A 66 -2.63 -7.98 -10.75
C LYS A 66 -1.15 -8.29 -10.82
N ARG A 67 -0.74 -9.12 -11.78
CA ARG A 67 0.68 -9.30 -12.11
C ARG A 67 1.17 -8.10 -12.90
N VAL A 68 2.29 -7.52 -12.48
CA VAL A 68 2.94 -6.37 -13.14
C VAL A 68 4.41 -6.68 -13.31
N VAL A 69 4.92 -6.40 -14.52
CA VAL A 69 6.35 -6.49 -14.83
C VAL A 69 6.89 -5.06 -14.81
N GLU A 70 7.83 -4.80 -13.92
CA GLU A 70 8.50 -3.50 -13.76
C GLU A 70 10.01 -3.68 -13.93
N THR A 71 10.75 -2.58 -14.03
CA THR A 71 12.20 -2.61 -14.30
C THR A 71 12.96 -3.36 -13.21
N GLU A 72 12.50 -3.26 -11.98
CA GLU A 72 13.09 -3.87 -10.80
C GLU A 72 12.68 -5.33 -10.59
N GLY A 73 11.70 -5.86 -11.34
CA GLY A 73 11.26 -7.25 -11.25
C GLY A 73 9.76 -7.45 -11.52
N VAL A 74 9.25 -8.62 -11.12
CA VAL A 74 7.84 -8.98 -11.29
C VAL A 74 7.12 -8.94 -9.95
N PHE A 75 5.95 -8.32 -9.95
CA PHE A 75 5.13 -8.13 -8.77
C PHE A 75 3.72 -8.70 -8.95
N ILE A 76 3.14 -9.14 -7.84
CA ILE A 76 1.72 -9.39 -7.68
C ILE A 76 1.15 -8.29 -6.78
N TYR A 77 0.23 -7.51 -7.31
CA TYR A 77 -0.43 -6.42 -6.59
C TYR A 77 -1.83 -6.80 -6.13
N ARG A 78 -2.17 -6.37 -4.92
CA ARG A 78 -3.54 -6.35 -4.39
C ARG A 78 -3.85 -4.92 -3.95
N MET A 79 -4.86 -4.32 -4.58
CA MET A 79 -5.22 -2.94 -4.33
C MET A 79 -5.97 -2.80 -3.00
N ILE A 80 -5.60 -1.81 -2.20
CA ILE A 80 -6.35 -1.35 -1.05
C ILE A 80 -7.25 -0.21 -1.56
N ALA A 81 -8.55 -0.48 -1.66
CA ALA A 81 -9.50 0.42 -2.31
C ALA A 81 -9.40 1.86 -1.75
N GLY A 82 -9.06 2.81 -2.63
CA GLY A 82 -8.98 4.23 -2.31
C GLY A 82 -7.81 4.65 -1.40
N VAL A 83 -6.90 3.73 -1.05
CA VAL A 83 -5.85 3.97 -0.04
C VAL A 83 -4.47 3.55 -0.50
N GLY A 84 -4.34 2.56 -1.39
CA GLY A 84 -3.04 2.17 -1.91
C GLY A 84 -2.97 0.75 -2.41
N LYS A 85 -1.85 0.08 -2.17
CA LYS A 85 -1.61 -1.29 -2.65
C LYS A 85 -0.69 -2.07 -1.73
N CYS A 86 -0.90 -3.37 -1.62
CA CYS A 86 0.11 -4.30 -1.17
C CYS A 86 0.67 -5.07 -2.37
N TRP A 87 1.94 -5.42 -2.29
CA TRP A 87 2.68 -6.07 -3.35
C TRP A 87 3.54 -7.21 -2.81
N ASN A 88 3.65 -8.27 -3.62
CA ASN A 88 4.62 -9.34 -3.47
C ASN A 88 5.52 -9.34 -4.70
N LYS A 89 6.81 -9.09 -4.52
CA LYS A 89 7.83 -9.25 -5.55
C LYS A 89 8.18 -10.72 -5.64
N ILE A 90 7.88 -11.33 -6.79
CA ILE A 90 8.06 -12.77 -7.05
C ILE A 90 9.28 -13.08 -7.92
N GLU A 91 9.75 -12.10 -8.69
CA GLU A 91 10.99 -12.19 -9.47
C GLU A 91 11.77 -10.87 -9.34
N ASP A 92 13.10 -10.93 -9.27
CA ASP A 92 13.96 -9.74 -9.30
C ASP A 92 14.26 -9.26 -10.73
N ALA A 93 15.06 -8.20 -10.85
CA ALA A 93 15.42 -7.61 -12.15
C ALA A 93 16.24 -8.56 -13.04
N TYR A 94 16.81 -9.62 -12.48
CA TYR A 94 17.62 -10.62 -13.18
C TYR A 94 16.82 -11.90 -13.47
N GLY A 95 15.53 -11.94 -13.11
CA GLY A 95 14.66 -13.11 -13.28
C GLY A 95 14.85 -14.18 -12.20
N ASN A 96 15.54 -13.88 -11.10
CA ASN A 96 15.64 -14.83 -9.98
C ASN A 96 14.35 -14.78 -9.15
N PRO A 97 13.85 -15.93 -8.67
CA PRO A 97 12.69 -15.95 -7.79
C PRO A 97 12.99 -15.24 -6.47
N THR A 98 12.01 -14.48 -5.99
CA THR A 98 12.05 -13.82 -4.68
C THR A 98 10.67 -13.89 -4.01
N SER A 99 10.60 -13.45 -2.76
CA SER A 99 9.38 -13.40 -1.96
C SER A 99 9.46 -12.21 -1.00
N THR A 100 9.51 -11.01 -1.58
CA THR A 100 9.59 -9.76 -0.81
C THR A 100 8.26 -9.06 -0.84
N TYR A 101 7.75 -8.67 0.33
CA TYR A 101 6.45 -8.03 0.47
C TYR A 101 6.60 -6.57 0.87
N GLY A 102 5.70 -5.74 0.37
CA GLY A 102 5.53 -4.38 0.83
C GLY A 102 4.10 -3.91 0.66
N CYS A 103 3.75 -2.84 1.37
CA CYS A 103 2.53 -2.10 1.11
C CYS A 103 2.83 -0.62 1.06
N ASP A 104 2.22 0.05 0.08
CA ASP A 104 2.25 1.49 -0.11
C ASP A 104 0.87 2.04 0.23
N ILE A 105 0.80 2.87 1.26
CA ILE A 105 -0.42 3.54 1.72
C ILE A 105 -0.29 5.02 1.41
N TYR A 106 -1.24 5.56 0.66
CA TYR A 106 -1.31 6.95 0.27
C TYR A 106 -2.41 7.66 1.07
N ILE A 107 -2.02 8.76 1.71
CA ILE A 107 -2.93 9.68 2.40
C ILE A 107 -2.88 11.00 1.64
N GLU A 108 -3.94 11.33 0.92
CA GLU A 108 -4.11 12.62 0.25
C GLU A 108 -4.33 13.74 1.29
N LEU A 109 -3.80 14.94 1.01
CA LEU A 109 -3.92 16.13 1.86
C LEU A 109 -5.10 17.04 1.46
#